data_AF-Q74ME2-F1
#
_entry.id   AF-Q74ME2-F1
#
_cell.length_a   1.000
_cell.length_b   1.000
_cell.length_c   1.000
_cell.angle_alpha   90.00
_cell.angle_beta   90.00
_cell.angle_gamma   90.00
#
_symmetry.space_group_name_H-M   'P 1'
#
loop_
_entity.id
_entity.type
_entity.pdbx_description
1 polymer ?
#
loop_
_entity_poly.entity_id
_entity_poly.type
_entity_poly.pdbx_seq_one_letter_code
_entity_poly.pdbx_strand_id
1 'polypeptide(L)'
;MLFCSLMEIIKEEPITNEKAYQILAKQKQLSYRAERTKKYLEKIGFIKNSDEILKQLVDLGIELEKAIMIVNTMPKTNDEVRAILEKDYTPEIGKKVLEIMKKALSSEK
;
A
#
# COMPACT_ATOMS: atom_id res chain seq x y z
N MET A 1 32.56 -16.23 -24.51
CA MET A 1 31.99 -14.87 -24.45
C MET A 1 30.63 -14.98 -23.78
N LEU A 2 30.50 -14.51 -22.53
CA LEU A 2 29.23 -14.47 -21.81
C LEU A 2 28.47 -13.21 -22.25
N PHE A 3 27.42 -13.39 -23.04
CA PHE A 3 26.42 -12.34 -23.27
C PHE A 3 25.66 -12.13 -21.95
N CYS A 4 26.08 -11.16 -21.14
CA CYS A 4 25.19 -10.57 -20.15
C CYS A 4 24.11 -9.83 -20.95
N SER A 5 22.92 -10.42 -21.11
CA SER A 5 21.78 -9.65 -21.62
C SER A 5 21.55 -8.52 -20.62
N LEU A 6 21.66 -7.28 -21.07
CA LEU A 6 21.27 -6.11 -20.28
C LEU A 6 19.80 -6.28 -19.91
N MET A 7 19.53 -6.53 -18.62
CA MET A 7 18.18 -6.45 -18.09
C MET A 7 17.73 -5.00 -18.26
N GLU A 8 16.75 -4.80 -19.13
CA GLU A 8 16.13 -3.50 -19.34
C GLU A 8 14.86 -3.42 -18.49
N ILE A 9 14.75 -2.34 -17.70
CA ILE A 9 13.55 -2.09 -16.88
C ILE A 9 12.52 -1.42 -17.79
N ILE A 10 11.43 -2.11 -18.07
CA ILE A 10 10.38 -1.65 -18.97
C ILE A 10 9.36 -0.76 -18.22
N LYS A 11 9.15 -1.02 -16.93
CA LYS A 11 8.13 -0.33 -16.12
C LYS A 11 8.43 -0.47 -14.62
N GLU A 12 8.23 0.61 -13.89
CA GLU A 12 8.25 0.64 -12.43
C GLU A 12 6.93 1.21 -11.92
N GLU A 13 6.36 0.58 -10.89
CA GLU A 13 5.14 1.07 -10.24
C GLU A 13 5.23 0.80 -8.73
N PRO A 14 4.85 1.77 -7.89
CA PRO A 14 4.73 1.53 -6.46
C PRO A 14 3.56 0.58 -6.19
N ILE A 15 3.72 -0.29 -5.17
CA ILE A 15 2.72 -1.30 -4.81
C ILE A 15 2.37 -1.22 -3.32
N THR A 16 1.18 -1.69 -2.97
CA THR A 16 0.72 -1.82 -1.58
C THR A 16 1.36 -3.01 -0.88
N ASN A 17 1.34 -3.00 0.46
CA ASN A 17 1.82 -4.10 1.30
C ASN A 17 1.08 -5.41 1.01
N GLU A 18 -0.23 -5.34 0.74
CA GLU A 18 -1.01 -6.52 0.34
C GLU A 18 -0.49 -7.10 -0.97
N LYS A 19 -0.32 -6.27 -2.00
CA LYS A 19 0.16 -6.72 -3.30
C LYS A 19 1.57 -7.30 -3.22
N ALA A 20 2.45 -6.66 -2.44
CA ALA A 20 3.78 -7.19 -2.15
C ALA A 20 3.71 -8.57 -1.46
N TYR A 21 2.84 -8.72 -0.47
CA TYR A 21 2.61 -10.00 0.20
C TYR A 21 2.10 -11.06 -0.78
N GLN A 22 1.11 -10.75 -1.62
CA GLN A 22 0.58 -11.68 -2.61
C GLN A 22 1.65 -12.13 -3.62
N ILE A 23 2.53 -11.23 -4.06
CA ILE A 23 3.65 -11.56 -4.95
C ILE A 23 4.59 -12.55 -4.25
N LEU A 24 4.99 -12.27 -3.01
CA LEU A 24 5.88 -13.14 -2.23
C LEU A 24 5.24 -14.48 -1.89
N ALA A 25 3.94 -14.50 -1.58
CA ALA A 25 3.20 -15.71 -1.21
C ALA A 25 3.02 -16.70 -2.38
N LYS A 26 3.01 -16.21 -3.62
CA LYS A 26 2.90 -17.04 -4.84
C LYS A 26 4.20 -17.76 -5.21
N GLN A 27 5.33 -17.34 -4.66
CA GLN A 27 6.63 -17.93 -4.99
C GLN A 27 6.83 -19.28 -4.29
N LYS A 28 7.26 -20.30 -5.04
CA LYS A 28 7.58 -21.62 -4.47
C LYS A 28 8.84 -21.60 -3.61
N GLN A 29 9.79 -20.73 -3.94
CA GLN A 29 11.05 -20.59 -3.21
C GLN A 29 11.39 -19.11 -3.08
N LEU A 30 11.66 -18.67 -1.86
CA LEU A 30 12.06 -17.31 -1.54
C LEU A 30 13.52 -17.30 -1.07
N SER A 31 14.22 -16.21 -1.34
CA SER A 31 15.48 -15.92 -0.65
C SER A 31 15.22 -15.62 0.82
N TYR A 32 16.25 -15.74 1.67
CA TYR A 32 16.15 -15.39 3.10
C TYR A 32 15.57 -13.99 3.33
N ARG A 33 16.02 -12.99 2.53
CA ARG A 33 15.51 -11.61 2.63
C ARG A 33 14.03 -11.53 2.26
N ALA A 34 13.64 -12.19 1.17
CA ALA A 34 12.25 -12.17 0.72
C ALA A 34 11.31 -12.90 1.69
N GLU A 35 11.77 -14.00 2.30
CA GLU A 35 11.02 -14.69 3.35
C GLU A 35 10.87 -13.82 4.61
N ARG A 36 11.94 -13.12 5.01
CA ARG A 36 11.89 -12.17 6.12
C ARG A 36 10.92 -11.02 5.85
N THR A 37 10.90 -10.49 4.63
CA THR A 37 9.92 -9.47 4.22
C THR A 37 8.50 -10.01 4.27
N LYS A 38 8.24 -11.23 3.77
CA LYS A 38 6.92 -11.87 3.84
C LYS A 38 6.44 -11.97 5.29
N LYS A 39 7.30 -12.48 6.20
CA LYS A 39 6.99 -12.58 7.64
C LYS A 39 6.73 -11.22 8.28
N TYR A 40 7.45 -10.18 7.84
CA TYR A 40 7.21 -8.82 8.31
C TYR A 40 5.83 -8.32 7.88
N LEU A 41 5.46 -8.51 6.60
CA LEU A 41 4.15 -8.11 6.06
C LEU A 41 2.98 -8.84 6.77
N GLU A 42 3.14 -10.14 7.06
CA GLU A 42 2.17 -10.90 7.86
C GLU A 42 2.01 -10.32 9.27
N LYS A 43 3.11 -9.88 9.89
CA LYS A 43 3.10 -9.34 11.25
C LYS A 43 2.45 -7.97 11.35
N ILE A 44 2.75 -7.06 10.43
CA ILE A 44 2.20 -5.69 10.47
C ILE A 44 0.73 -5.64 10.04
N GLY A 45 0.27 -6.65 9.28
CA GLY A 45 -1.04 -6.66 8.67
C GLY A 45 -1.11 -5.71 7.48
N PHE A 46 -2.08 -5.97 6.61
CA PHE A 46 -2.37 -5.17 5.44
C PHE A 46 -3.86 -5.31 5.13
N ILE A 47 -4.41 -4.33 4.43
CA ILE A 47 -5.81 -4.35 4.04
C ILE A 47 -5.99 -5.24 2.82
N LYS A 48 -7.00 -6.11 2.85
CA LYS A 48 -7.47 -6.90 1.72
C LYS A 48 -8.18 -6.01 0.71
N ASN A 49 -8.03 -6.32 -0.58
CA ASN A 49 -8.57 -5.51 -1.68
C ASN A 49 -8.04 -4.07 -1.66
N SER A 50 -6.76 -3.91 -1.29
CA SER A 50 -6.06 -2.64 -1.23
C SER A 50 -6.08 -1.84 -2.54
N ASP A 51 -6.15 -2.53 -3.69
CA ASP A 51 -6.24 -1.89 -5.02
C ASP A 51 -7.56 -1.09 -5.17
N GLU A 52 -8.68 -1.57 -4.60
CA GLU A 52 -9.97 -0.86 -4.65
C GLU A 52 -9.94 0.41 -3.79
N ILE A 53 -9.35 0.31 -2.61
CA ILE A 53 -9.20 1.44 -1.67
C ILE A 53 -8.24 2.47 -2.26
N LEU A 54 -7.14 2.00 -2.86
CA LEU A 54 -6.18 2.86 -3.51
C LEU A 54 -6.84 3.67 -4.62
N LYS A 55 -7.68 3.03 -5.45
CA LYS A 55 -8.46 3.72 -6.47
C LYS A 55 -9.37 4.79 -5.87
N GLN A 56 -10.10 4.48 -4.80
CA GLN A 56 -10.97 5.46 -4.14
C GLN A 56 -10.19 6.68 -3.61
N LEU A 57 -8.98 6.46 -3.07
CA LEU A 57 -8.14 7.55 -2.58
C LEU A 57 -7.58 8.41 -3.72
N VAL A 58 -7.16 7.80 -4.84
CA VAL A 58 -6.71 8.52 -6.02
C VAL A 58 -7.85 9.31 -6.67
N ASP A 59 -9.06 8.75 -6.71
CA ASP A 59 -10.27 9.42 -7.20
C ASP A 59 -10.67 10.63 -6.32
N LEU A 60 -10.23 10.68 -5.05
CA LEU A 60 -10.34 11.86 -4.18
C LEU A 60 -9.30 12.96 -4.49
N GLY A 61 -8.42 12.75 -5.46
CA GLY A 61 -7.33 13.67 -5.83
C GLY A 61 -6.08 13.51 -4.97
N ILE A 62 -5.96 12.42 -4.20
CA ILE A 62 -4.74 12.13 -3.44
C ILE A 62 -3.70 11.52 -4.38
N GLU A 63 -2.48 12.05 -4.34
CA GLU A 63 -1.35 11.53 -5.10
C GLU A 63 -1.12 10.03 -4.81
N LEU A 64 -0.79 9.25 -5.84
CA LEU A 64 -0.67 7.79 -5.77
C LEU A 64 0.23 7.33 -4.62
N GLU A 65 1.40 7.96 -4.45
CA GLU A 65 2.35 7.59 -3.39
C GLU A 65 1.75 7.79 -1.99
N LYS A 66 1.08 8.92 -1.76
CA LYS A 66 0.40 9.23 -0.50
C LYS A 66 -0.79 8.31 -0.27
N ALA A 67 -1.54 7.98 -1.32
CA ALA A 67 -2.63 7.03 -1.25
C ALA A 67 -2.14 5.63 -0.85
N ILE A 68 -1.01 5.17 -1.40
CA ILE A 68 -0.35 3.91 -1.00
C ILE A 68 0.09 3.98 0.46
N MET A 69 0.67 5.11 0.91
CA MET A 69 1.05 5.30 2.30
C MET A 69 -0.15 5.22 3.25
N ILE A 70 -1.29 5.82 2.90
CA ILE A 70 -2.53 5.72 3.69
C ILE A 70 -2.98 4.26 3.81
N VAL A 71 -3.02 3.53 2.68
CA VAL A 71 -3.41 2.12 2.67
C VAL A 71 -2.47 1.26 3.52
N ASN A 72 -1.17 1.52 3.45
CA ASN A 72 -0.15 0.74 4.16
C ASN A 72 -0.08 1.05 5.66
N THR A 73 -0.32 2.30 6.06
CA THR A 73 -0.24 2.74 7.46
C THR A 73 -1.56 2.60 8.22
N MET A 74 -2.68 2.49 7.49
CA MET A 74 -4.02 2.31 8.04
C MET A 74 -4.39 3.35 9.12
N PRO A 75 -4.36 4.65 8.78
CA PRO A 75 -4.55 5.70 9.77
C PRO A 75 -5.95 5.66 10.39
N LYS A 76 -6.02 5.92 11.69
CA LYS A 76 -7.25 5.89 12.51
C LYS A 76 -7.67 7.27 12.99
N THR A 77 -6.76 8.24 12.95
CA THR A 77 -6.98 9.60 13.46
C THR A 77 -6.70 10.65 12.38
N ASN A 78 -7.31 11.83 12.51
CA ASN A 78 -7.05 12.94 11.59
C ASN A 78 -5.59 13.39 11.62
N ASP A 79 -4.93 13.29 12.79
CA ASP A 79 -3.52 13.66 12.93
C ASP A 79 -2.60 12.71 12.17
N GLU A 80 -2.91 11.41 12.16
CA GLU A 80 -2.19 10.43 11.33
C GLU A 80 -2.39 10.71 9.83
N VAL A 81 -3.62 11.02 9.40
CA VAL A 81 -3.88 11.38 7.99
C VAL A 81 -3.15 12.68 7.62
N ARG A 82 -3.14 13.65 8.53
CA ARG A 82 -2.43 14.92 8.35
C ARG A 82 -0.92 14.73 8.23
N ALA A 83 -0.35 13.78 8.97
CA ALA A 83 1.07 13.45 8.88
C ALA A 83 1.45 12.87 7.51
N ILE A 84 0.52 12.24 6.79
CA ILE A 84 0.77 11.66 5.46
C ILE A 84 0.52 12.69 4.35
N LEU A 85 -0.58 13.44 4.43
CA LEU A 85 -0.97 14.39 3.39
C LEU A 85 -0.21 15.73 3.48
N GLU A 86 0.29 16.08 4.67
CA GLU A 86 1.02 17.31 4.97
C GLU A 86 0.27 18.57 4.49
N LYS A 87 0.74 19.19 3.40
CA LYS A 87 0.18 20.42 2.82
C LYS A 87 -1.14 20.20 2.09
N ASP A 88 -1.41 18.97 1.64
CA ASP A 88 -2.64 18.62 0.92
C ASP A 88 -3.79 18.26 1.88
N TYR A 89 -3.51 18.26 3.19
CA TYR A 89 -4.51 17.95 4.19
C TYR A 89 -5.56 19.07 4.30
N THR A 90 -6.82 18.69 4.13
CA THR A 90 -7.96 19.48 4.60
C THR A 90 -8.80 18.65 5.57
N PRO A 91 -9.53 19.27 6.51
CA PRO A 91 -10.43 18.54 7.40
C PRO A 91 -11.48 17.70 6.68
N GLU A 92 -11.90 18.13 5.48
CA GLU A 92 -12.85 17.40 4.64
C GLU A 92 -12.23 16.13 4.04
N ILE A 93 -11.01 16.25 3.48
CA ILE A 93 -10.26 15.09 2.96
C ILE A 93 -9.96 14.12 4.10
N GLY A 94 -9.51 14.62 5.27
CA GLY A 94 -9.26 13.82 6.45
C GLY A 94 -10.45 12.94 6.84
N LYS A 95 -11.65 13.53 6.91
CA LYS A 95 -12.89 12.79 7.19
C LYS A 95 -13.20 11.73 6.13
N LYS A 96 -13.07 12.06 4.84
CA LYS A 96 -13.32 11.10 3.74
C LYS A 96 -12.36 9.93 3.76
N VAL A 97 -11.06 10.19 3.97
CA VAL A 97 -10.02 9.16 4.11
C VAL A 97 -10.37 8.24 5.27
N LEU A 98 -10.65 8.78 6.46
CA LEU A 98 -11.01 7.96 7.62
C LEU A 98 -12.30 7.15 7.41
N GLU A 99 -13.26 7.68 6.67
CA GLU A 99 -14.48 6.94 6.32
C GLU A 99 -14.19 5.75 5.40
N ILE A 100 -13.37 5.95 4.36
CA ILE A 100 -12.90 4.88 3.46
C ILE A 100 -12.16 3.81 4.27
N MET A 101 -11.21 4.22 5.11
CA MET A 101 -10.42 3.32 5.95
C MET A 101 -11.29 2.53 6.93
N LYS A 102 -12.30 3.16 7.53
CA LYS A 102 -13.22 2.50 8.45
C LYS A 102 -14.07 1.45 7.74
N LYS A 103 -14.57 1.75 6.54
CA LYS A 103 -15.32 0.78 5.72
C LYS A 103 -14.44 -0.42 5.38
N ALA A 104 -13.23 -0.17 4.90
CA ALA A 104 -12.27 -1.20 4.56
C ALA A 104 -11.97 -2.16 5.73
N LEU A 105 -11.65 -1.63 6.91
CA LEU A 105 -11.34 -2.42 8.10
C LEU A 105 -12.56 -3.14 8.71
N SER A 106 -13.78 -2.65 8.42
CA SER A 106 -15.02 -3.29 8.89
C SER A 106 -15.44 -4.45 7.99
N SER A 107 -15.10 -4.40 6.70
CA SER A 107 -15.33 -5.47 5.73
C SER A 107 -14.41 -6.69 5.90
N GLU A 108 -13.39 -6.60 6.78
CA GLU A 108 -12.47 -7.70 7.08
C GLU A 108 -12.89 -8.57 8.28
N LYS A 109 -13.93 -8.16 9.02
CA LYS A 109 -14.52 -8.93 10.14
C LYS A 109 -15.67 -9.80 9.68
#